data_AF-D8TEB1-F1
#
_entry.id   AF-D8TEB1-F1
#
_cell.length_a   1.000
_cell.length_b   1.000
_cell.length_c   1.000
_cell.angle_alpha   90.00
_cell.angle_beta   90.00
_cell.angle_gamma   90.00
#
_symmetry.space_group_name_H-M   'P 1'
#
loop_
_entity.id
_entity.type
_entity.pdbx_description
1 polymer ?
#
loop_
_entity_poly.entity_id
_entity_poly.type
_entity_poly.pdbx_seq_one_letter_code
_entity_poly.pdbx_strand_id
1 'polypeptide(L)'
;IATSDGEDVIDREPVSGYLHRGMEKIAENRTIVQYPPYVTRWDYLATMPTEAVTVNAPERSIDIQAPKRASHTRIIMPELSRIAS
;
A
#
# COMPACT_ATOMS: atom_id res chain seq x y z
N ILE A 1 1.73 18.69 -16.38
CA ILE A 1 1.61 19.81 -17.33
C ILE A 1 0.17 19.79 -17.83
N ALA A 2 -0.52 20.92 -17.84
CA ALA A 2 -1.90 21.00 -18.32
C ALA A 2 -1.96 22.02 -19.45
N THR A 3 -2.75 21.72 -20.48
CA THR A 3 -3.01 22.58 -21.64
C THR A 3 -4.47 22.98 -21.60
N SER A 4 -4.75 24.27 -21.69
CA SER A 4 -6.12 24.82 -21.59
C SER A 4 -6.46 25.73 -22.76
N ASP A 5 -7.74 25.75 -23.11
CA ASP A 5 -8.35 26.75 -23.99
C ASP A 5 -9.41 27.51 -23.19
N GLY A 6 -9.12 28.78 -22.85
CA GLY A 6 -9.94 29.55 -21.91
C GLY A 6 -10.02 28.87 -20.53
N GLU A 7 -11.24 28.55 -20.10
CA GLU A 7 -11.54 27.87 -18.82
C GLU A 7 -11.53 26.34 -18.95
N ASP A 8 -11.46 25.80 -20.17
CA ASP A 8 -11.52 24.37 -20.44
C ASP A 8 -10.12 23.74 -20.47
N VAL A 9 -9.94 22.65 -19.72
CA VAL A 9 -8.72 21.83 -19.78
C VAL A 9 -8.84 20.88 -20.96
N ILE A 10 -7.98 21.05 -21.97
CA ILE A 10 -7.96 20.26 -23.20
C ILE A 10 -7.06 19.03 -23.07
N ASP A 11 -5.96 19.14 -22.31
CA ASP A 11 -5.03 18.04 -22.08
C ASP A 11 -4.32 18.13 -20.73
N ARG A 12 -3.86 16.99 -20.22
CA ARG A 12 -3.08 16.89 -19.00
C ARG A 12 -2.08 15.74 -19.06
N GLU A 13 -0.80 16.08 -18.88
CA GLU A 13 0.31 15.14 -18.72
C GLU A 13 0.76 15.10 -17.24
N PRO A 14 0.39 14.09 -16.45
CA PRO A 14 0.90 13.93 -15.09
C PRO A 14 2.34 13.39 -15.11
N VAL A 15 3.29 14.21 -14.66
CA VAL A 15 4.68 13.75 -14.47
C VAL A 15 4.78 13.09 -13.10
N SER A 16 4.92 11.76 -13.09
CA SER A 16 5.02 10.94 -11.88
C SER A 16 6.47 10.59 -11.54
N GLY A 17 6.72 10.13 -10.31
CA GLY A 17 8.03 9.59 -9.91
C GLY A 17 8.87 10.47 -8.98
N TYR A 18 8.44 11.70 -8.68
CA TYR A 18 9.13 12.57 -7.71
C TYR A 18 9.22 11.97 -6.29
N LEU A 19 8.29 11.07 -5.94
CA LEU A 19 8.29 10.29 -4.70
C LEU A 19 8.69 8.82 -4.92
N HIS A 20 9.31 8.48 -6.05
CA HIS A 20 9.82 7.14 -6.26
C HIS A 20 10.99 6.87 -5.31
N ARG A 21 10.90 5.79 -4.52
CA ARG A 21 11.89 5.45 -3.48
C ARG A 21 12.49 4.05 -3.63
N GLY A 22 12.25 3.37 -4.76
CA GLY A 22 12.77 2.01 -4.97
C GLY A 22 12.26 1.00 -3.94
N MET A 23 10.98 1.10 -3.54
CA MET A 23 10.40 0.25 -2.48
C MET A 23 10.52 -1.25 -2.79
N GLU A 24 10.36 -1.63 -4.07
CA GLU A 24 10.52 -3.00 -4.56
C GLU A 24 11.98 -3.46 -4.45
N LYS A 25 12.94 -2.59 -4.79
CA LYS A 25 14.36 -2.89 -4.65
C LYS A 25 14.80 -3.05 -3.19
N ILE A 26 14.19 -2.29 -2.30
CA ILE A 26 14.36 -2.47 -0.85
C ILE A 26 13.79 -3.82 -0.43
N ALA A 27 12.63 -4.23 -0.95
CA ALA A 27 12.00 -5.51 -0.64
C ALA A 27 12.92 -6.70 -0.97
N GLU A 28 13.60 -6.67 -2.12
CA GLU A 28 14.58 -7.71 -2.51
C GLU A 28 15.70 -7.90 -1.47
N ASN A 29 16.02 -6.86 -0.70
CA ASN A 29 17.11 -6.85 0.28
C ASN A 29 16.60 -6.93 1.73
N ARG A 30 15.33 -7.28 1.95
CA ARG A 30 14.71 -7.37 3.28
C ARG A 30 13.96 -8.67 3.42
N THR A 31 13.94 -9.21 4.63
CA THR A 31 13.07 -10.35 4.92
C THR A 31 11.62 -9.90 5.00
N ILE A 32 10.69 -10.84 4.86
CA ILE A 32 9.25 -10.56 4.92
C ILE A 32 8.81 -9.93 6.24
N VAL A 33 9.55 -10.18 7.33
CA VAL A 33 9.30 -9.61 8.66
C VAL A 33 9.88 -8.19 8.79
N GLN A 34 10.93 -7.86 8.03
CA GLN A 34 11.58 -6.54 8.04
C GLN A 34 10.89 -5.53 7.10
N TYR A 35 10.16 -6.00 6.10
CA TYR A 35 9.55 -5.15 5.08
C TYR A 35 8.29 -4.35 5.49
N PRO A 36 7.42 -4.78 6.43
CA PRO A 36 6.16 -4.10 6.73
C PRO A 36 6.28 -2.60 7.05
N PRO A 37 7.30 -2.11 7.80
CA PRO A 37 7.47 -0.68 8.03
C PRO A 37 7.67 0.13 6.74
N TYR A 38 8.15 -0.47 5.65
CA TYR A 38 8.25 0.21 4.36
C TYR A 38 6.88 0.33 3.68
N VAL A 39 6.05 -0.70 3.80
CA VAL A 39 4.73 -0.78 3.15
C VAL A 39 3.70 0.18 3.74
N THR A 40 3.80 0.50 5.04
CA THR A 40 3.00 1.59 5.65
C THR A 40 3.24 2.95 5.03
N ARG A 41 4.29 3.09 4.20
CA ARG A 41 4.63 4.33 3.51
C ARG A 41 4.28 4.29 2.01
N TRP A 42 3.59 3.24 1.55
CA TRP A 42 3.02 3.19 0.20
C TRP A 42 1.79 4.10 0.12
N ASP A 43 0.92 3.97 1.11
CA ASP A 43 -0.21 4.85 1.35
C ASP A 43 -0.07 5.41 2.76
N TYR A 44 0.09 6.73 2.87
CA TYR A 44 0.27 7.40 4.16
C TYR A 44 -1.04 7.64 4.92
N LEU A 45 -2.17 7.45 4.24
CA LEU A 45 -3.50 7.70 4.77
C LEU A 45 -4.17 6.38 5.16
N ALA A 46 -4.18 5.39 4.27
CA ALA A 46 -4.69 4.05 4.54
C ALA A 46 -3.57 3.00 4.66
N THR A 47 -2.93 2.94 5.83
CA THR A 47 -1.75 2.08 6.07
C THR A 47 -2.06 0.60 6.30
N MET A 48 -3.20 0.26 6.93
CA MET A 48 -3.51 -1.11 7.31
C MET A 48 -3.83 -2.05 6.15
N PRO A 49 -4.55 -1.63 5.08
CA PRO A 49 -4.77 -2.47 3.91
C PRO A 49 -3.47 -2.90 3.23
N THR A 50 -2.49 -2.00 3.14
CA THR A 50 -1.22 -2.28 2.45
C THR A 50 -0.39 -3.30 3.24
N GLU A 51 -0.26 -3.13 4.57
CA GLU A 51 0.40 -4.13 5.43
C GLU A 51 -0.29 -5.49 5.35
N ALA A 52 -1.63 -5.51 5.40
CA ALA A 52 -2.40 -6.76 5.36
C ALA A 52 -2.12 -7.54 4.07
N VAL A 53 -2.06 -6.87 2.91
CA VAL A 53 -1.73 -7.52 1.63
C VAL A 53 -0.30 -8.08 1.64
N THR A 54 0.68 -7.32 2.15
CA THR A 54 2.07 -7.76 2.22
C THR A 54 2.29 -8.97 3.12
N VAL A 55 1.51 -9.12 4.18
CA VAL A 55 1.60 -10.30 5.08
C VAL A 55 0.75 -11.46 4.58
N ASN A 56 -0.41 -11.21 4.00
CA ASN A 56 -1.29 -12.28 3.52
C ASN A 56 -0.73 -13.01 2.29
N ALA A 57 -0.03 -12.31 1.38
CA ALA A 57 0.57 -12.91 0.19
C ALA A 57 1.59 -14.03 0.51
N PRO A 58 2.63 -13.81 1.34
CA PRO A 58 3.59 -14.85 1.72
C PRO A 58 2.92 -15.96 2.54
N GLU A 59 2.02 -15.64 3.48
CA GLU A 59 1.32 -16.66 4.27
C GLU A 59 0.51 -17.61 3.38
N ARG A 60 -0.18 -17.08 2.36
CA ARG A 60 -0.87 -17.90 1.35
C ARG A 60 0.08 -18.75 0.51
N SER A 61 1.29 -18.26 0.23
CA SER A 61 2.27 -19.01 -0.58
C SER A 61 2.88 -20.22 0.13
N ILE A 62 2.82 -20.24 1.47
CA ILE A 62 3.37 -21.32 2.32
C ILE A 62 2.28 -21.99 3.18
N ASP A 63 1.01 -21.83 2.80
CA ASP A 63 -0.16 -22.44 3.44
C ASP A 63 -0.29 -22.20 4.96
N ILE A 64 0.15 -21.03 5.44
CA ILE A 64 -0.02 -20.63 6.83
C ILE A 64 -1.39 -19.98 7.03
N GLN A 65 -2.15 -20.51 7.99
CA GLN A 65 -3.44 -19.95 8.40
C GLN A 65 -3.28 -19.07 9.64
N ALA A 66 -3.75 -17.82 9.54
CA ALA A 66 -3.77 -16.91 10.67
C ALA A 66 -4.78 -17.42 11.74
N PRO A 67 -4.46 -17.32 13.05
CA PRO A 67 -5.40 -17.66 14.09
C PRO A 67 -6.71 -16.89 13.97
N LYS A 68 -7.83 -17.50 14.42
CA LYS A 68 -9.16 -16.89 14.31
C LYS A 68 -9.20 -15.45 14.82
N ARG A 69 -8.60 -15.16 15.98
CA ARG A 69 -8.52 -13.80 16.53
C ARG A 69 -7.77 -12.83 15.59
N ALA A 70 -6.62 -13.24 15.06
CA ALA A 70 -5.83 -12.42 14.15
C ALA A 70 -6.59 -12.08 12.86
N SER A 71 -7.36 -13.05 12.34
CA SER A 71 -8.21 -12.84 11.16
C SER A 71 -9.26 -11.74 11.38
N HIS A 72 -9.90 -11.68 12.56
CA HIS A 72 -10.85 -10.60 12.86
C HIS A 72 -10.14 -9.23 12.93
N THR A 73 -8.98 -9.15 13.60
CA THR A 73 -8.19 -7.92 13.66
C THR A 73 -7.76 -7.45 12.26
N ARG A 74 -7.37 -8.37 11.38
CA ARG A 74 -7.00 -8.08 9.98
C ARG A 74 -8.17 -7.65 9.09
N ILE A 75 -9.41 -7.72 9.58
CA ILE A 75 -10.58 -7.13 8.91
C ILE A 75 -10.91 -5.78 9.54
N ILE A 76 -10.97 -5.73 10.88
CA ILE A 76 -11.34 -4.52 11.62
C ILE A 76 -10.36 -3.37 11.35
N MET A 77 -9.05 -3.64 11.38
CA MET A 77 -8.05 -2.58 11.24
C MET A 77 -8.05 -1.93 9.85
N PRO A 78 -8.07 -2.68 8.73
CA PRO A 78 -8.26 -2.08 7.41
C PRO A 78 -9.56 -1.29 7.26
N GLU A 79 -10.68 -1.75 7.84
CA GLU A 79 -11.95 -1.00 7.78
C GLU A 79 -11.89 0.31 8.58
N LEU A 80 -11.22 0.33 9.73
CA LEU A 80 -10.97 1.58 10.45
C LEU A 80 -10.08 2.54 9.65
N SER A 81 -9.02 2.03 9.01
CA SER A 81 -8.19 2.83 8.11
C SER A 81 -8.97 3.38 6.92
N ARG A 82 -9.89 2.59 6.35
CA ARG A 82 -10.76 3.01 5.24
C ARG A 82 -11.72 4.14 5.63
N ILE A 83 -12.23 4.13 6.86
CA ILE A 83 -13.09 5.21 7.37
C ILE A 83 -12.29 6.49 7.62
N ALA A 84 -11.01 6.36 7.99
CA ALA A 84 -10.13 7.49 8.29
C ALA A 84 -9.49 8.14 7.06
N SER A 85 -9.58 7.50 5.88
CA SER A 85 -8.95 7.94 4.62
C SER A 85 -9.91 8.66 3.68
#